data_AF-A0A7C3BKN2-F1
#
_entry.id   AF-A0A7C3BKN2-F1
#
_cell.length_a   1.000
_cell.length_b   1.000
_cell.length_c   1.000
_cell.angle_alpha   90.00
_cell.angle_beta   90.00
_cell.angle_gamma   90.00
#
_symmetry.space_group_name_H-M   'P 1'
#
loop_
_entity.id
_entity.type
_entity.pdbx_description
1 polymer ?
#
loop_
_entity_poly.entity_id
_entity_poly.type
_entity_poly.pdbx_seq_one_letter_code
_entity_poly.pdbx_strand_id
1 'polypeptide(L)' 'MKDFFKGMATNTGVIGEVLVFLWQRKLWWLIPMVVVLLLMGFLLIFASSSGIAPFIYTLF' A
#
# COMPACT_ATOMS: atom_id res chain seq x y z
N MET A 1 9.43 18.40 2.05
CA MET A 1 8.31 17.46 1.72
C MET A 1 8.19 17.20 0.22
N LYS A 2 8.25 18.21 -0.66
CA LYS A 2 8.12 18.00 -2.12
C LYS A 2 9.22 17.11 -2.72
N ASP A 3 10.46 17.19 -2.21
CA ASP A 3 11.59 16.37 -2.68
C ASP A 3 11.49 14.89 -2.26
N PHE A 4 10.85 14.61 -1.14
CA PHE A 4 10.58 13.24 -0.65
C PHE A 4 9.62 12.51 -1.60
N PHE A 5 8.53 13.18 -2.00
CA PHE A 5 7.59 12.64 -2.98
C PHE A 5 8.19 12.54 -4.39
N LYS A 6 9.09 13.46 -4.76
CA LYS A 6 9.79 13.45 -6.05
C LYS A 6 10.73 12.24 -6.18
N GLY A 7 11.46 11.89 -5.12
CA GLY A 7 12.30 10.69 -5.07
C GLY A 7 11.50 9.39 -5.24
N MET A 8 10.31 9.30 -4.64
CA MET A 8 9.35 8.19 -4.87
C MET A 8 8.87 8.11 -6.33
N ALA A 9 8.58 9.26 -6.96
CA ALA A 9 8.04 9.32 -8.30
C ALA A 9 9.02 8.83 -9.40
N THR A 10 10.33 8.96 -9.15
CA THR A 10 11.39 8.54 -10.08
C THR A 10 11.37 7.04 -10.41
N ASN A 11 10.80 6.19 -9.54
CA ASN A 11 10.84 4.73 -9.67
C ASN A 11 9.46 4.09 -9.89
N THR A 12 8.47 4.85 -10.37
CA THR A 12 7.13 4.31 -10.66
C THR A 12 7.15 3.19 -11.70
N GLY A 13 8.14 3.17 -12.60
CA GLY A 13 8.37 2.07 -13.54
C GLY A 13 8.66 0.72 -12.87
N VAL A 14 9.38 0.71 -11.73
CA VAL A 14 9.74 -0.51 -11.00
C VAL A 14 8.50 -1.22 -10.45
N ILE A 15 7.49 -0.47 -10.00
CA ILE A 15 6.23 -1.04 -9.51
C ILE A 15 5.50 -1.76 -10.65
N GLY A 16 5.50 -1.16 -11.84
CA GLY A 16 4.92 -1.78 -13.05
C GLY A 16 5.64 -3.08 -13.43
N GLU A 17 6.98 -3.09 -13.40
CA GLU A 17 7.77 -4.29 -13.68
C GLU A 17 7.49 -5.44 -12.70
N VAL A 18 7.34 -5.13 -11.40
CA VAL A 18 6.99 -6.12 -10.38
C VAL A 18 5.57 -6.68 -10.62
N LEU A 19 4.60 -5.84 -10.97
CA LEU A 19 3.24 -6.31 -11.29
C LEU A 19 3.21 -7.20 -12.54
N VAL A 20 3.95 -6.82 -13.58
CA VAL A 20 4.11 -7.63 -14.79
C VAL A 20 4.79 -8.96 -14.45
N PHE A 21 5.83 -8.96 -13.63
CA PHE A 21 6.51 -10.18 -13.17
C PHE A 21 5.56 -11.12 -12.42
N LEU A 22 4.77 -10.61 -11.48
CA LEU A 22 3.77 -11.40 -10.75
C LEU A 22 2.73 -11.99 -11.71
N TRP A 23 2.34 -11.24 -12.74
CA TRP A 23 1.41 -11.71 -13.75
C TRP A 23 1.98 -12.85 -14.59
N GLN A 24 3.21 -12.68 -15.09
CA GLN A 24 3.94 -13.67 -15.89
C GLN A 24 4.19 -14.98 -15.11
N ARG A 25 4.46 -14.87 -13.81
CA ARG A 25 4.68 -16.03 -12.92
C ARG A 25 3.38 -16.66 -12.39
N LYS A 26 2.21 -16.16 -12.80
CA LYS A 26 0.89 -16.57 -12.28
C LYS A 26 0.73 -16.43 -10.76
N LEU A 27 1.50 -15.53 -10.13
CA LEU A 27 1.42 -15.23 -8.70
C LEU A 27 0.34 -14.18 -8.41
N TRP A 28 -0.80 -14.27 -9.09
CA TRP A 28 -1.86 -13.25 -9.04
C TRP A 28 -2.46 -13.11 -7.64
N TRP A 29 -2.38 -14.17 -6.84
CA TRP A 29 -2.80 -14.22 -5.44
C TRP A 29 -1.94 -13.35 -4.50
N LEU A 30 -0.70 -13.03 -4.88
CA LEU A 30 0.13 -12.13 -4.07
C LEU A 30 -0.34 -10.67 -4.16
N ILE A 31 -0.94 -10.27 -5.28
CA ILE A 31 -1.44 -8.91 -5.48
C ILE A 31 -2.46 -8.53 -4.40
N PRO A 32 -3.57 -9.27 -4.18
CA PRO A 32 -4.52 -8.93 -3.13
C PRO A 32 -3.90 -8.99 -1.73
N MET A 33 -2.95 -9.90 -1.47
CA MET A 33 -2.27 -9.99 -0.18
C MET A 33 -1.43 -8.72 0.12
N VAL A 34 -0.66 -8.26 -0.86
CA VAL A 34 0.13 -7.02 -0.75
C VAL A 34 -0.80 -5.80 -0.60
N VAL A 35 -1.93 -5.76 -1.32
CA VAL A 35 -2.92 -4.68 -1.19
C VAL A 35 -3.46 -4.60 0.24
N VAL A 36 -3.85 -5.73 0.85
CA VAL A 36 -4.33 -5.73 2.25
C VAL A 36 -3.26 -5.23 3.22
N LEU A 37 -2.01 -5.66 3.04
CA LEU A 37 -0.89 -5.19 3.88
C LEU A 37 -0.67 -3.67 3.76
N LEU A 38 -0.73 -3.12 2.54
CA LEU A 38 -0.62 -1.68 2.31
C LEU A 38 -1.80 -0.92 2.92
N LEU A 39 -3.03 -1.44 2.81
CA LEU A 39 -4.21 -0.87 3.47
C LEU A 39 -4.06 -0.87 4.98
N MET A 40 -3.50 -1.94 5.56
CA MET A 40 -3.23 -2.01 6.99
C MET A 40 -2.18 -0.98 7.42
N GLY A 41 -1.09 -0.83 6.66
CA GLY A 41 -0.08 0.19 6.90
C GLY A 41 -0.65 1.62 6.81
N PHE A 42 -1.53 1.86 5.84
CA PHE A 42 -2.26 3.12 5.70
C PHE A 42 -3.15 3.34 6.93
N LEU A 43 -3.96 2.36 7.31
CA LEU A 43 -4.78 2.42 8.53
C LEU A 43 -3.95 2.76 9.77
N LEU A 44 -2.77 2.17 9.95
CA LEU A 44 -1.89 2.47 11.09
C LEU A 44 -1.37 3.92 11.09
N ILE A 45 -1.02 4.46 9.94
CA ILE A 45 -0.60 5.87 9.82
C ILE A 45 -1.76 6.79 10.23
N PHE A 46 -2.97 6.48 9.79
CA PHE A 46 -4.17 7.28 10.05
C PHE A 46 -4.84 6.98 11.39
N ALA A 47 -4.49 5.88 12.06
CA ALA A 47 -5.05 5.46 13.35
C ALA A 47 -4.82 6.49 14.46
N SER A 48 -3.73 7.24 14.36
CA SER A 48 -3.39 8.32 15.31
C SER A 48 -4.28 9.56 15.17
N SER A 49 -5.07 9.68 14.09
CA SER A 49 -6.02 10.77 13.88
C SER A 49 -7.35 10.46 14.57
N SER A 50 -7.83 11.37 15.41
CA SER A 50 -9.03 11.18 16.27
C SER A 50 -10.31 10.83 15.50
N GLY A 51 -10.44 11.25 14.24
CA GLY A 51 -11.61 10.98 13.41
C GLY A 51 -11.70 9.56 12.85
N ILE A 52 -10.59 8.81 12.82
CA ILE A 52 -10.51 7.47 12.21
C ILE A 52 -10.50 6.36 13.29
N ALA A 53 -10.14 6.71 14.52
CA ALA A 53 -10.12 5.80 15.66
C ALA A 53 -11.43 4.98 15.84
N PRO A 54 -12.64 5.55 15.72
CA PRO A 54 -13.89 4.78 15.89
C PRO A 54 -14.05 3.61 14.90
N PHE A 55 -13.55 3.77 13.66
CA PHE A 55 -13.65 2.72 12.63
C PHE A 55 -12.70 1.56 12.88
N ILE A 56 -11.56 1.83 13.51
CA ILE A 56 -10.61 0.78 13.92
C ILE A 56 -11.23 -0.07 15.02
N TYR A 57 -11.87 0.56 16.02
CA TYR A 57 -12.52 -0.16 17.12
C TYR A 57 -13.71 -1.03 16.69
N THR A 58 -14.33 -0.79 15.53
CA THR A 58 -15.39 -1.66 15.03
C THR A 58 -14.89 -2.91 14.32
N LEU A 59 -13.60 -2.95 13.95
CA LEU A 59 -12.99 -4.08 13.23
C LEU A 59 -12.34 -5.11 14.17
N PHE A 60 -12.25 -4.83 15.47
CA PHE A 60 -11.62 -5.66 16.51
C PHE A 60 -12.50 -5.74 17.76
#